data_AF-T2MJ71-F1
#
_entry.id   AF-T2MJ71-F1
#
_cell.length_a   1.000
_cell.length_b   1.000
_cell.length_c   1.000
_cell.angle_alpha   90.00
_cell.angle_beta   90.00
_cell.angle_gamma   90.00
#
_symmetry.space_group_name_H-M   'P 1'
#
loop_
_entity.id
_entity.type
_entity.pdbx_description
1 polymer ?
#
loop_
_entity_poly.entity_id
_entity_poly.type
_entity_poly.pdbx_seq_one_letter_code
_entity_poly.pdbx_strand_id
1 'polypeptide(L)'
;MSINNLDINASIKQQLIKARITEVSSLFSLTIYELKEKVSLNESSLKELLSVAANYLLKSSIKTAYSIHTNEEYKHHKLSTGCELVDQCLHGGIIFPGVTEICGESASGKTQLCLQICLNALISDSYSSILDDLWTLLNIKVDLLLSNQKIKLIVLDSVAALFRAEYDASNMINRSQMLAKFGLKLHHISQKYKICFVVVNQVCY
;
A
#
# COMPACT_ATOMS: atom_id res chain seq x y z
N MET A 1 6.55 15.55 0.80
CA MET A 1 7.52 16.67 0.93
C MET A 1 8.90 16.19 0.51
N SER A 2 9.61 16.94 -0.35
CA SER A 2 10.89 16.51 -0.94
C SER A 2 12.07 16.64 0.02
N ILE A 3 13.04 15.72 -0.08
CA ILE A 3 14.33 15.77 0.62
C ILE A 3 15.10 17.08 0.32
N ASN A 4 14.84 17.70 -0.84
CA ASN A 4 15.50 18.94 -1.24
C ASN A 4 15.19 20.12 -0.33
N ASN A 5 14.07 20.06 0.40
CA ASN A 5 13.66 21.12 1.32
C ASN A 5 14.27 20.97 2.73
N LEU A 6 15.00 19.89 2.99
CA LEU A 6 15.71 19.70 4.25
C LEU A 6 17.00 20.51 4.26
N ASP A 7 17.24 21.16 5.40
CA ASP A 7 18.48 21.85 5.72
C ASP A 7 19.51 20.85 6.23
N ILE A 8 20.16 20.17 5.29
CA ILE A 8 21.17 19.13 5.53
C ILE A 8 22.32 19.29 4.55
N ASN A 9 23.48 18.74 4.91
CA ASN A 9 24.68 18.78 4.07
C ASN A 9 24.41 18.24 2.65
N ALA A 10 24.95 18.93 1.64
CA ALA A 10 24.77 18.58 0.22
C ALA A 10 25.24 17.15 -0.12
N SER A 11 26.31 16.67 0.52
CA SER A 11 26.80 15.29 0.36
C SER A 11 25.76 14.27 0.83
N ILE A 12 25.14 14.50 1.98
CA ILE A 12 24.07 13.64 2.51
C ILE A 12 22.87 13.64 1.55
N LYS A 13 22.46 14.81 1.07
CA LYS A 13 21.37 14.96 0.11
C LYS A 13 21.63 14.17 -1.19
N GLN A 14 22.85 14.24 -1.73
CA GLN A 14 23.24 13.47 -2.91
C GLN A 14 23.21 11.95 -2.66
N GLN A 15 23.71 11.48 -1.52
CA GLN A 15 23.66 10.05 -1.17
C GLN A 15 22.23 9.54 -1.05
N LEU A 16 21.33 10.32 -0.44
CA LEU A 16 19.91 9.97 -0.33
C LEU A 16 19.23 9.87 -1.70
N ILE A 17 19.48 10.84 -2.58
CA ILE A 17 18.94 10.81 -3.95
C ILE A 17 19.49 9.60 -4.72
N LYS A 18 20.79 9.31 -4.60
CA LYS A 18 21.42 8.13 -5.20
C LYS A 18 20.81 6.82 -4.68
N ALA A 19 20.44 6.79 -3.40
CA ALA A 19 19.73 5.68 -2.75
C ALA A 19 18.22 5.64 -3.09
N ARG A 20 17.73 6.52 -3.98
CA ARG A 20 16.32 6.69 -4.37
C ARG A 20 15.40 7.10 -3.21
N ILE A 21 15.95 7.79 -2.20
CA ILE A 21 15.22 8.36 -1.07
C ILE A 21 14.99 9.85 -1.39
N THR A 22 13.85 10.14 -2.02
CA THR A 22 13.53 11.50 -2.52
C THR A 22 12.51 12.25 -1.65
N GLU A 23 11.81 11.53 -0.76
CA GLU A 23 10.80 12.09 0.13
C GLU A 23 11.23 11.98 1.59
N VAL A 24 10.95 13.01 2.38
CA VAL A 24 11.31 13.03 3.81
C VAL A 24 10.62 11.92 4.59
N SER A 25 9.35 11.62 4.30
CA SER A 25 8.59 10.52 4.90
C SER A 25 9.21 9.14 4.64
N SER A 26 9.89 8.96 3.51
CA SER A 26 10.51 7.68 3.16
C SER A 26 11.71 7.33 4.05
N LEU A 27 12.34 8.32 4.71
CA LEU A 27 13.37 8.07 5.72
C LEU A 27 12.83 7.23 6.89
N PHE A 28 11.61 7.52 7.33
CA PHE A 28 10.96 6.83 8.45
C PHE A 28 10.31 5.50 8.05
N SER A 29 10.25 5.19 6.76
CA SER A 29 9.80 3.89 6.26
C SER A 29 10.90 2.83 6.26
N LEU A 30 12.14 3.23 6.53
CA LEU A 30 13.32 2.37 6.58
C LEU A 30 13.81 2.24 8.02
N THR A 31 14.34 1.06 8.34
CA THR A 31 15.04 0.86 9.61
C THR A 31 16.37 1.60 9.63
N ILE A 32 16.88 1.88 10.83
CA ILE A 32 18.21 2.52 11.01
C ILE A 32 19.31 1.72 10.30
N TYR A 33 19.22 0.38 10.34
CA TYR A 33 20.18 -0.49 9.69
C TYR A 33 20.16 -0.34 8.16
N GLU A 34 18.97 -0.37 7.54
CA GLU A 34 18.83 -0.20 6.09
C GLU A 34 19.29 1.18 5.61
N LEU A 35 19.07 2.22 6.43
CA LEU A 35 19.58 3.55 6.13
C LEU A 35 21.12 3.59 6.17
N LYS A 36 21.76 2.93 7.14
CA LYS A 36 23.23 2.82 7.20
C LYS A 36 23.82 2.05 6.02
N GLU A 37 23.12 1.02 5.54
CA GLU A 37 23.55 0.24 4.38
C GLU A 37 23.44 1.05 3.08
N LYS A 38 22.35 1.81 2.92
CA LYS A 38 22.09 2.62 1.73
C LYS A 38 22.87 3.93 1.68
N VAL A 39 23.18 4.48 2.84
CA VAL A 39 23.77 5.81 3.01
C VAL A 39 25.00 5.63 3.89
N SER A 40 26.18 5.89 3.33
CA SER A 40 27.46 5.67 4.01
C SER A 40 27.73 6.75 5.06
N LEU A 41 26.90 6.79 6.10
CA LEU A 41 26.97 7.74 7.20
C LEU A 41 27.36 7.03 8.49
N ASN A 42 28.07 7.76 9.34
CA ASN A 42 28.26 7.36 10.73
C ASN A 42 26.95 7.48 11.51
N GLU A 43 26.92 6.91 12.72
CA GLU A 43 25.70 6.90 13.53
C GLU A 43 25.26 8.28 14.02
N SER A 44 26.20 9.18 14.28
CA SER A 44 25.91 10.55 14.73
C SER A 44 25.23 11.37 13.63
N SER A 45 25.77 11.38 12.42
CA SER A 45 25.17 12.08 11.28
C SER A 45 23.83 11.47 10.86
N LEU A 46 23.64 10.15 11.04
CA LEU A 46 22.33 9.53 10.79
C LEU A 46 21.28 9.98 11.80
N LYS A 47 21.63 10.05 13.09
CA LYS A 47 20.73 10.58 14.14
C LYS A 47 20.38 12.04 13.89
N GLU A 48 21.35 12.84 13.46
CA GLU A 48 21.13 14.25 13.07
C GLU A 48 20.21 14.37 11.85
N LEU A 49 20.42 13.57 10.80
CA LEU A 49 19.54 13.53 9.65
C LEU A 49 18.09 13.21 10.05
N LEU A 50 17.91 12.19 10.90
CA LEU A 50 16.60 11.77 11.37
C LEU A 50 15.94 12.84 12.26
N SER A 51 16.71 13.55 13.09
CA SER A 51 16.16 14.62 13.93
C SER A 51 15.74 15.84 13.09
N VAL A 52 16.54 16.24 12.09
CA VAL A 52 16.19 17.32 11.16
C VAL A 52 14.96 16.94 10.33
N ALA A 53 14.91 15.71 9.82
CA ALA A 53 13.76 15.18 9.10
C ALA A 53 12.50 15.12 9.97
N ALA A 54 12.62 14.67 11.23
CA ALA A 54 11.51 14.60 12.17
C ALA A 54 10.98 16.00 12.47
N ASN A 55 11.85 16.96 12.78
CA ASN A 55 11.45 18.35 13.03
C ASN A 55 10.78 18.98 11.80
N TYR A 56 11.27 18.68 10.60
CA TYR A 56 10.66 19.16 9.36
C TYR A 56 9.25 18.59 9.16
N LEU A 57 9.03 17.30 9.46
CA LEU A 57 7.70 16.68 9.38
C LEU A 57 6.78 17.12 10.52
N LEU A 58 7.27 17.21 11.76
CA LEU A 58 6.50 17.58 12.94
C LEU A 58 6.10 19.06 12.96
N LYS A 59 6.76 19.92 12.17
CA LYS A 59 6.24 21.27 11.87
C LYS A 59 4.87 21.23 11.18
N SER A 60 4.49 20.10 10.57
CA SER A 60 3.07 19.84 10.30
C SER A 60 2.37 19.46 11.62
N SER A 61 1.47 20.34 12.06
CA SER A 61 0.85 20.38 13.39
C SER A 61 0.39 19.02 13.93
N ILE A 62 0.61 18.76 15.22
CA ILE A 62 -0.10 17.71 15.98
C ILE A 62 -1.60 17.85 15.70
N LYS A 63 -2.23 16.76 15.26
CA LYS A 63 -3.64 16.74 14.88
C LYS A 63 -4.46 16.09 15.97
N THR A 64 -5.57 16.71 16.36
CA THR A 64 -6.54 16.09 17.25
C THR A 64 -7.30 14.99 16.52
N ALA A 65 -7.81 14.00 17.25
CA ALA A 65 -8.65 12.94 16.67
C ALA A 65 -9.84 13.53 15.87
N TYR A 66 -10.42 14.63 16.34
CA TYR A 66 -11.50 15.33 15.64
C TYR A 66 -11.05 15.92 14.30
N SER A 67 -9.86 16.55 14.25
CA SER A 67 -9.33 17.10 13.00
C SER A 67 -8.98 16.01 11.97
N ILE A 68 -8.57 14.82 12.43
CA ILE A 68 -8.35 13.67 11.55
C ILE A 68 -9.68 13.13 11.04
N HIS A 69 -10.68 12.98 11.91
CA HIS A 69 -12.00 12.46 11.54
C HIS A 69 -12.75 13.35 10.54
N THR A 70 -12.64 14.67 10.67
CA THR A 70 -13.36 15.65 9.83
C THR A 70 -12.66 15.98 8.52
N ASN A 71 -11.39 15.62 8.36
CA ASN A 71 -10.62 15.95 7.17
C ASN A 71 -10.69 14.84 6.13
N GLU A 72 -11.26 15.17 4.96
CA GLU A 72 -11.45 14.26 3.81
C GLU A 72 -10.14 13.58 3.36
N GLU A 73 -8.97 14.20 3.56
CA GLU A 73 -7.66 13.59 3.23
C GLU A 73 -7.40 12.27 3.99
N TYR A 74 -7.93 12.17 5.22
CA TYR A 74 -7.79 11.02 6.12
C TYR A 74 -9.01 10.11 6.12
N LYS A 75 -10.05 10.47 5.38
CA LYS A 75 -11.25 9.66 5.28
C LYS A 75 -10.92 8.39 4.50
N HIS A 76 -11.28 7.27 5.10
CA HIS A 76 -11.18 5.98 4.45
C HIS A 76 -12.38 5.81 3.53
N HIS A 77 -12.11 5.41 2.29
CA HIS A 77 -13.14 4.98 1.37
C HIS A 77 -13.37 3.48 1.51
N LYS A 78 -14.53 3.04 1.02
CA LYS A 78 -14.96 1.65 1.07
C LYS A 78 -15.20 1.14 -0.34
N LEU A 79 -14.66 -0.04 -0.64
CA LEU A 79 -14.85 -0.76 -1.88
C LEU A 79 -15.70 -2.00 -1.59
N SER A 80 -16.88 -2.08 -2.21
CA SER A 80 -17.77 -3.23 -2.05
C SER A 80 -17.09 -4.52 -2.53
N THR A 81 -17.27 -5.59 -1.78
CA THR A 81 -16.86 -6.94 -2.16
C THR A 81 -17.81 -7.59 -3.16
N GLY A 82 -18.99 -6.99 -3.38
CA GLY A 82 -20.05 -7.55 -4.21
C GLY A 82 -20.91 -8.58 -3.47
N CYS A 83 -20.58 -8.86 -2.21
CA CYS A 83 -21.36 -9.70 -1.31
C CYS A 83 -21.87 -8.84 -0.16
N GLU A 84 -23.19 -8.65 -0.09
CA GLU A 84 -23.82 -7.79 0.91
C GLU A 84 -23.51 -8.24 2.35
N LEU A 85 -23.55 -9.55 2.60
CA LEU A 85 -23.23 -10.11 3.92
C LEU A 85 -21.79 -9.81 4.35
N VAL A 86 -20.84 -9.95 3.42
CA VAL A 86 -19.43 -9.64 3.68
C VAL A 86 -19.25 -8.14 3.88
N ASP A 87 -19.89 -7.31 3.07
CA ASP A 87 -19.82 -5.86 3.19
C ASP A 87 -20.41 -5.37 4.52
N GLN A 88 -21.51 -5.96 4.98
CA GLN A 88 -22.06 -5.68 6.31
C GLN A 88 -21.06 -6.03 7.42
N CYS A 89 -20.42 -7.20 7.35
CA CYS A 89 -19.36 -7.59 8.30
C CYS A 89 -18.14 -6.65 8.25
N LEU A 90 -17.85 -6.05 7.09
CA LEU A 90 -16.75 -5.11 6.90
C LEU A 90 -17.17 -3.64 7.08
N HIS A 91 -18.41 -3.38 7.50
CA HIS A 91 -19.01 -2.04 7.61
C HIS A 91 -18.89 -1.24 6.29
N GLY A 92 -19.43 -1.80 5.21
CA GLY A 92 -19.50 -1.20 3.88
C GLY A 92 -18.44 -1.69 2.88
N GLY A 93 -17.65 -2.70 3.22
CA GLY A 93 -16.64 -3.30 2.34
C GLY A 93 -15.18 -3.01 2.70
N ILE A 94 -14.29 -3.27 1.75
CA ILE A 94 -12.83 -3.19 1.93
C ILE A 94 -12.37 -1.73 2.03
N ILE A 95 -11.52 -1.45 3.01
CA ILE A 95 -11.02 -0.10 3.28
C ILE A 95 -9.92 0.28 2.27
N PHE A 96 -9.98 1.49 1.70
CA PHE A 96 -8.87 2.08 0.97
C PHE A 96 -8.68 3.59 1.25
N PRO A 97 -7.45 4.11 1.24
CA PRO A 97 -6.18 3.41 1.03
C PRO A 97 -5.87 2.40 2.14
N GLY A 98 -5.45 1.20 1.76
CA GLY A 98 -5.11 0.12 2.68
C GLY A 98 -4.61 -1.13 1.96
N VAL A 99 -4.19 -2.09 2.77
CA VAL A 99 -3.87 -3.46 2.34
C VAL A 99 -4.86 -4.38 3.07
N THR A 100 -5.55 -5.24 2.34
CA THR A 100 -6.48 -6.25 2.90
C THR A 100 -6.03 -7.63 2.45
N GLU A 101 -5.96 -8.56 3.39
CA GLU A 101 -5.56 -9.94 3.14
C GLU A 101 -6.81 -10.84 3.11
N ILE A 102 -6.93 -11.67 2.08
CA ILE A 102 -7.94 -12.71 1.96
C ILE A 102 -7.24 -14.06 2.14
N CYS A 103 -7.54 -14.73 3.26
CA CYS A 103 -6.92 -15.98 3.66
C CYS A 103 -7.93 -17.13 3.65
N GLY A 104 -7.46 -18.33 3.37
CA GLY A 104 -8.29 -19.54 3.40
C GLY A 104 -7.64 -20.73 2.69
N GLU A 105 -8.21 -21.91 2.88
CA GLU A 105 -7.75 -23.16 2.27
C GLU A 105 -7.78 -23.12 0.73
N SER A 106 -7.06 -24.04 0.09
CA SER A 106 -7.17 -24.21 -1.36
C SER A 106 -8.64 -24.39 -1.77
N ALA A 107 -9.01 -23.84 -2.93
CA ALA A 107 -10.38 -23.87 -3.45
C ALA A 107 -11.47 -23.17 -2.61
N SER A 108 -11.12 -22.41 -1.56
CA SER A 108 -12.09 -21.66 -0.73
C SER A 108 -12.71 -20.42 -1.40
N GLY A 109 -12.54 -20.24 -2.71
CA GLY A 109 -13.13 -19.12 -3.47
C GLY A 109 -12.37 -17.78 -3.41
N LYS A 110 -11.15 -17.72 -2.86
CA LYS A 110 -10.37 -16.47 -2.71
C LYS A 110 -10.15 -15.73 -4.03
N THR A 111 -9.71 -16.45 -5.07
CA THR A 111 -9.49 -15.88 -6.41
C THR A 111 -10.80 -15.37 -7.02
N GLN A 112 -11.91 -16.08 -6.82
CA GLN A 112 -13.22 -15.64 -7.31
C GLN A 112 -13.68 -14.35 -6.62
N LEU A 113 -13.49 -14.26 -5.30
CA LEU A 113 -13.76 -13.03 -4.55
C LEU A 113 -12.89 -11.86 -5.03
N CYS A 114 -11.60 -12.10 -5.32
CA CYS A 114 -10.72 -11.07 -5.88
C CYS A 114 -11.18 -10.56 -7.24
N LEU A 115 -11.60 -11.46 -8.14
CA LEU A 115 -12.14 -11.09 -9.45
C LEU A 115 -13.42 -10.25 -9.30
N GLN A 116 -14.31 -10.60 -8.37
CA GLN A 116 -15.50 -9.80 -8.08
C GLN A 116 -15.14 -8.39 -7.56
N ILE A 117 -14.18 -8.29 -6.64
CA ILE A 117 -13.69 -7.00 -6.13
C ILE A 117 -13.08 -6.16 -7.26
N CYS A 118 -12.34 -6.77 -8.20
CA CYS A 118 -11.83 -6.08 -9.39
C CYS A 118 -12.94 -5.47 -10.24
N LEU A 119 -14.01 -6.22 -10.50
CA LEU A 119 -15.17 -5.71 -11.24
C LEU A 119 -15.80 -4.52 -10.51
N ASN A 120 -16.01 -4.62 -9.19
CA ASN A 120 -16.59 -3.52 -8.42
C ASN A 120 -15.71 -2.27 -8.39
N ALA A 121 -14.39 -2.43 -8.38
CA ALA A 121 -13.47 -1.29 -8.42
C ALA A 121 -13.58 -0.50 -9.73
N LEU A 122 -13.85 -1.20 -10.84
CA LEU A 122 -14.10 -0.59 -12.16
C LEU A 122 -15.44 0.14 -12.23
N ILE A 123 -16.44 -0.31 -11.46
CA ILE A 123 -17.82 0.22 -11.47
C ILE A 123 -18.01 1.39 -10.49
N SER A 124 -17.05 1.64 -9.60
CA SER A 124 -17.12 2.58 -8.47
C SER A 124 -17.50 4.05 -8.75
N ASP A 125 -17.75 4.43 -10.00
CA ASP A 125 -18.31 5.73 -10.38
C ASP A 125 -19.73 5.54 -10.98
N SER A 126 -20.76 5.56 -10.12
CA SER A 126 -22.18 5.90 -10.43
C SER A 126 -23.07 4.95 -11.25
N TYR A 127 -22.76 3.66 -11.46
CA TYR A 127 -23.66 2.76 -12.20
C TYR A 127 -23.93 1.46 -11.43
N SER A 128 -25.19 1.25 -11.02
CA SER A 128 -25.61 0.20 -10.08
C SER A 128 -26.41 -0.96 -10.72
N SER A 129 -26.24 -1.26 -12.01
CA SER A 129 -26.91 -2.38 -12.66
C SER A 129 -25.89 -3.47 -13.00
N ILE A 130 -26.09 -4.68 -12.47
CA ILE A 130 -25.02 -5.69 -12.33
C ILE A 130 -25.09 -6.86 -13.31
N LEU A 131 -26.15 -7.02 -14.12
CA LEU A 131 -26.32 -8.27 -14.89
C LEU A 131 -26.31 -8.13 -16.42
N ASP A 132 -26.82 -7.04 -17.01
CA ASP A 132 -26.70 -6.83 -18.47
C ASP A 132 -25.41 -6.08 -18.86
N ASP A 133 -24.62 -5.67 -17.86
CA ASP A 133 -23.53 -4.70 -18.00
C ASP A 133 -22.13 -5.32 -18.14
N LEU A 134 -21.88 -6.60 -17.89
CA LEU A 134 -20.50 -7.14 -17.97
C LEU A 134 -19.93 -7.05 -19.39
N TRP A 135 -20.71 -7.45 -20.41
CA TRP A 135 -20.31 -7.33 -21.81
C TRP A 135 -20.16 -5.87 -22.25
N THR A 136 -21.06 -4.99 -21.80
CA THR A 136 -21.00 -3.55 -22.06
C THR A 136 -19.80 -2.90 -21.37
N LEU A 137 -19.47 -3.33 -20.15
CA LEU A 137 -18.34 -2.87 -19.36
C LEU A 137 -17.04 -3.28 -20.03
N LEU A 138 -16.93 -4.56 -20.46
CA LEU A 138 -15.76 -5.06 -21.18
C LEU A 138 -15.56 -4.36 -22.54
N ASN A 139 -16.63 -4.09 -23.29
CA ASN A 139 -16.53 -3.53 -24.65
C ASN A 139 -16.46 -2.00 -24.72
N ILE A 140 -16.92 -1.27 -23.70
CA ILE A 140 -17.02 0.20 -23.74
C ILE A 140 -16.25 0.87 -22.60
N LYS A 141 -16.35 0.35 -21.38
CA LYS A 141 -15.79 1.01 -20.19
C LYS A 141 -14.35 0.62 -19.92
N VAL A 142 -13.91 -0.60 -20.26
CA VAL A 142 -12.51 -1.01 -20.06
C VAL A 142 -11.58 -0.09 -20.84
N ASP A 143 -11.84 0.17 -22.11
CA ASP A 143 -10.99 1.06 -22.92
C ASP A 143 -10.92 2.48 -22.36
N LEU A 144 -12.06 3.01 -21.87
CA LEU A 144 -12.15 4.35 -21.27
C LEU A 144 -11.48 4.44 -19.89
N LEU A 145 -11.55 3.37 -19.08
CA LEU A 145 -10.88 3.29 -17.78
C LEU A 145 -9.37 3.10 -17.94
N LEU A 146 -8.94 2.30 -18.92
CA LEU A 146 -7.55 2.12 -19.29
C LEU A 146 -6.94 3.41 -19.86
N SER A 147 -7.69 4.17 -20.68
CA SER A 147 -7.23 5.45 -21.23
C SER A 147 -7.04 6.53 -20.17
N ASN A 148 -7.81 6.47 -19.07
CA ASN A 148 -7.75 7.44 -17.97
C ASN A 148 -6.65 7.15 -16.92
N GLN A 149 -5.96 6.00 -17.01
CA GLN A 149 -4.79 5.62 -16.19
C GLN A 149 -4.97 5.70 -14.64
N LYS A 150 -6.20 5.71 -14.12
CA LYS A 150 -6.45 5.75 -12.67
C LYS A 150 -6.67 4.36 -12.09
N ILE A 151 -5.59 3.71 -11.68
CA ILE A 151 -5.65 2.43 -10.96
C ILE A 151 -6.14 2.69 -9.53
N LYS A 152 -7.27 2.10 -9.15
CA LYS A 152 -7.82 2.18 -7.77
C LYS A 152 -7.54 0.93 -6.93
N LEU A 153 -7.23 -0.21 -7.56
CA LEU A 153 -7.05 -1.52 -6.93
C LEU A 153 -5.89 -2.29 -7.56
N ILE A 154 -5.11 -2.98 -6.73
CA ILE A 154 -4.10 -3.99 -7.15
C ILE A 154 -4.38 -5.29 -6.40
N VAL A 155 -4.53 -6.39 -7.14
CA VAL A 155 -4.66 -7.75 -6.58
C VAL A 155 -3.34 -8.49 -6.69
N LEU A 156 -2.92 -9.11 -5.58
CA LEU A 156 -1.73 -9.95 -5.47
C LEU A 156 -2.15 -11.37 -5.11
N ASP A 157 -2.52 -12.16 -6.12
CA ASP A 157 -2.87 -13.58 -5.99
C ASP A 157 -1.70 -14.45 -6.50
N SER A 158 -0.87 -15.05 -5.64
CA SER A 158 -0.86 -15.02 -4.17
C SER A 158 0.49 -14.55 -3.64
N VAL A 159 0.50 -13.94 -2.45
CA VAL A 159 1.77 -13.58 -1.81
C VAL A 159 2.56 -14.83 -1.42
N ALA A 160 1.90 -15.96 -1.19
CA ALA A 160 2.55 -17.25 -0.95
C ALA A 160 3.45 -17.69 -2.12
N ALA A 161 3.07 -17.41 -3.38
CA ALA A 161 3.85 -17.79 -4.56
C ALA A 161 5.24 -17.12 -4.58
N LEU A 162 5.33 -15.87 -4.11
CA LEU A 162 6.59 -15.11 -4.06
C LEU A 162 7.62 -15.73 -3.09
N PHE A 163 7.17 -16.47 -2.09
CA PHE A 163 8.03 -16.97 -1.00
C PHE A 163 8.19 -18.49 -0.98
N ARG A 164 7.42 -19.24 -1.77
CA ARG A 164 7.50 -20.71 -1.83
C ARG A 164 8.62 -21.20 -2.76
N ALA A 165 9.09 -20.37 -3.69
CA ALA A 165 10.07 -20.73 -4.71
C ALA A 165 11.54 -20.49 -4.31
N GLU A 166 11.82 -19.63 -3.32
CA GLU A 166 13.17 -19.07 -3.13
C GLU A 166 13.87 -19.41 -1.80
N TYR A 167 13.27 -20.16 -0.87
CA TYR A 167 13.84 -20.28 0.48
C TYR A 167 13.77 -21.68 1.11
N ASP A 168 14.95 -22.27 1.35
CA ASP A 168 15.14 -23.37 2.29
C ASP A 168 14.83 -22.94 3.74
N ALA A 169 14.46 -23.92 4.58
CA ALA A 169 14.06 -23.72 5.98
C ALA A 169 15.10 -22.97 6.85
N SER A 170 16.35 -22.87 6.41
CA SER A 170 17.44 -22.13 7.07
C SER A 170 17.26 -20.59 7.05
N ASN A 171 16.38 -20.05 6.21
CA ASN A 171 16.25 -18.61 5.97
C ASN A 171 14.97 -17.97 6.55
N MET A 172 14.38 -18.55 7.60
CA MET A 172 13.11 -18.08 8.18
C MET A 172 13.17 -16.64 8.72
N ILE A 173 14.31 -16.21 9.27
CA ILE A 173 14.52 -14.82 9.74
C ILE A 173 14.50 -13.84 8.54
N ASN A 174 15.21 -14.20 7.46
CA ASN A 174 15.25 -13.39 6.24
C ASN A 174 13.86 -13.28 5.61
N ARG A 175 13.08 -14.36 5.63
CA ARG A 175 11.68 -14.37 5.18
C ARG A 175 10.80 -13.40 5.99
N SER A 176 10.85 -13.46 7.32
CA SER A 176 10.06 -12.56 8.17
C SER A 176 10.42 -11.08 7.94
N GLN A 177 11.72 -10.78 7.78
CA GLN A 177 12.18 -9.44 7.46
C GLN A 177 11.71 -8.99 6.07
N MET A 178 11.80 -9.86 5.07
CA MET A 178 11.37 -9.54 3.70
C MET A 178 9.85 -9.33 3.61
N LEU A 179 9.05 -10.14 4.31
CA LEU A 179 7.60 -9.96 4.44
C LEU A 179 7.25 -8.63 5.09
N ALA A 180 7.94 -8.26 6.17
CA ALA A 180 7.74 -6.97 6.82
C ALA A 180 8.07 -5.80 5.88
N LYS A 181 9.20 -5.87 5.17
CA LYS A 181 9.59 -4.87 4.15
C LYS A 181 8.57 -4.78 3.03
N PHE A 182 8.07 -5.92 2.55
CA PHE A 182 7.06 -5.99 1.51
C PHE A 182 5.74 -5.35 1.96
N GLY A 183 5.23 -5.72 3.14
CA GLY A 183 4.01 -5.15 3.70
C GLY A 183 4.11 -3.64 3.92
N LEU A 184 5.23 -3.15 4.47
CA LEU A 184 5.51 -1.71 4.61
C LEU A 184 5.53 -1.00 3.27
N LYS A 185 6.12 -1.62 2.24
CA LYS A 185 6.17 -1.05 0.89
C LYS A 185 4.77 -0.95 0.28
N LEU A 186 3.94 -1.99 0.38
CA LEU A 186 2.56 -1.97 -0.08
C LEU A 186 1.76 -0.87 0.63
N HIS A 187 1.86 -0.79 1.96
CA HIS A 187 1.19 0.24 2.74
C HIS A 187 1.62 1.65 2.34
N HIS A 188 2.93 1.88 2.15
CA HIS A 188 3.45 3.17 1.69
C HIS A 188 2.93 3.55 0.30
N ILE A 189 2.95 2.62 -0.66
CA ILE A 189 2.41 2.85 -2.01
C ILE A 189 0.90 3.14 -1.94
N SER A 190 0.17 2.38 -1.13
CA SER A 190 -1.28 2.55 -0.91
C SER A 190 -1.62 3.95 -0.43
N GLN A 191 -0.92 4.44 0.61
CA GLN A 191 -1.15 5.78 1.14
C GLN A 191 -0.74 6.88 0.16
N LYS A 192 0.40 6.72 -0.52
CA LYS A 192 0.93 7.70 -1.46
C LYS A 192 0.04 7.89 -2.69
N TYR A 193 -0.44 6.80 -3.28
CA TYR A 193 -1.23 6.84 -4.50
C TYR A 193 -2.74 6.69 -4.26
N LYS A 194 -3.16 6.59 -3.00
CA LYS A 194 -4.55 6.37 -2.58
C LYS A 194 -5.19 5.14 -3.25
N ILE A 195 -4.45 4.04 -3.33
CA ILE A 195 -4.87 2.78 -3.97
C ILE A 195 -5.17 1.69 -2.93
N CYS A 196 -6.05 0.75 -3.27
CA CYS A 196 -6.32 -0.45 -2.49
C CYS A 196 -5.41 -1.61 -2.92
N PHE A 197 -4.85 -2.36 -1.98
CA PHE A 197 -4.24 -3.66 -2.24
C PHE A 197 -5.11 -4.78 -1.66
N VAL A 198 -5.41 -5.79 -2.47
CA VAL A 198 -5.99 -7.06 -2.02
C VAL A 198 -4.94 -8.15 -2.22
N VAL A 199 -4.55 -8.79 -1.13
CA VAL A 199 -3.53 -9.84 -1.10
C VAL A 199 -4.22 -11.18 -0.84
N VAL A 200 -3.91 -12.19 -1.64
CA VAL A 200 -4.39 -13.55 -1.38
C VAL A 200 -3.30 -14.36 -0.71
N ASN A 201 -3.71 -15.07 0.34
CA ASN A 201 -2.87 -16.00 1.05
C ASN A 201 -3.57 -17.35 1.20
N GLN A 202 -2.81 -18.43 1.08
CA GLN A 202 -3.30 -19.79 1.28
C GLN A 202 -2.80 -20.29 2.63
N VAL A 203 -3.73 -20.73 3.47
CA VAL A 203 -3.44 -21.43 4.72
C VAL A 203 -3.81 -22.90 4.55
N CYS A 204 -2.94 -23.81 5.02
CA CYS A 204 -3.27 -25.21 5.16
C CYS A 204 -3.53 -25.46 6.65
N TYR A 205 -4.73 -25.92 7.01
CA TYR A 205 -5.01 -26.45 8.34
C TYR A 205 -4.68 -27.94 8.40
#